data_AF-A0A519YI51-F1
#
_entry.id   AF-A0A519YI51-F1
#
_cell.length_a   1.000
_cell.length_b   1.000
_cell.length_c   1.000
_cell.angle_alpha   90.00
_cell.angle_beta   90.00
_cell.angle_gamma   90.00
#
_symmetry.space_group_name_H-M   'P 1'
#
loop_
_entity.id
_entity.type
_entity.pdbx_description
1 polymer ?
#
loop_
_entity_poly.entity_id
_entity_poly.type
_entity_poly.pdbx_seq_one_letter_code
_entity_poly.pdbx_strand_id
1 'polypeptide(L)'
;AGWFECSCCPTNLARLMPALPGYVYAQKGRSLYANLFVSGKADVTVNKQKVQLTQENTYPWDGGLKFTVDPSASAADFDLLVRIPGWARNEAMPSNLYTFEQPSAQQTIIKINGKPVTYQLKNGYAVLSRKWRKHDVVEVSLPMEVRRVHANPLVKDDLGKVALQRGPVMYCAEWQDNNGKASNIIVPAGAAFTASYQPNLLKGVTTLTATVPVVQLDASGTSVSTAPRTLVAIPYYAWANRGKGEMTVWFPEKLTSLDLLSQPATAEASTGK
;
A
#
# COMPACT_ATOMS: atom_id res chain seq x y z
N ALA A 1 -15.92 -5.43 17.07
CA ALA A 1 -15.21 -6.73 17.01
C ALA A 1 -15.40 -7.41 18.36
N GLY A 2 -15.91 -8.63 18.36
CA GLY A 2 -16.04 -9.41 19.59
C GLY A 2 -14.68 -9.83 20.14
N TRP A 3 -14.67 -10.18 21.42
CA TRP A 3 -13.59 -10.94 22.04
C TRP A 3 -13.75 -12.41 21.64
N PHE A 4 -12.63 -13.14 21.54
CA PHE A 4 -12.63 -14.58 21.27
C PHE A 4 -12.00 -15.30 22.47
N GLU A 5 -12.33 -16.57 22.70
CA GLU A 5 -11.72 -17.37 23.79
C GLU A 5 -10.19 -17.41 23.66
N CYS A 6 -9.69 -17.66 22.44
CA CYS A 6 -8.30 -17.43 22.10
C CYS A 6 -8.10 -15.97 21.62
N SER A 7 -7.73 -15.08 22.54
CA SER A 7 -7.69 -13.62 22.32
C SER A 7 -6.30 -13.07 21.99
N CYS A 8 -5.42 -13.87 21.39
CA CYS A 8 -4.06 -13.45 21.06
C CYS A 8 -4.04 -12.27 20.06
N CYS A 9 -4.96 -12.22 19.10
CA CYS A 9 -5.04 -11.14 18.10
C CYS A 9 -5.35 -9.76 18.71
N PRO A 10 -6.49 -9.56 19.43
CA PRO A 10 -6.82 -8.23 19.97
C PRO A 10 -5.79 -7.73 20.99
N THR A 11 -5.25 -8.61 21.83
CA THR A 11 -4.23 -8.24 22.83
C THR A 11 -2.90 -7.86 22.16
N ASN A 12 -2.49 -8.55 21.10
CA ASN A 12 -1.28 -8.23 20.36
C ASN A 12 -1.41 -6.91 19.57
N LEU A 13 -2.59 -6.63 18.99
CA LEU A 13 -2.85 -5.35 18.34
C LEU A 13 -2.83 -4.19 19.35
N ALA A 14 -3.44 -4.38 20.53
CA ALA A 14 -3.49 -3.38 21.58
C ALA A 14 -2.11 -2.93 22.06
N ARG A 15 -1.11 -3.83 22.11
CA ARG A 15 0.27 -3.45 22.45
C ARG A 15 1.05 -2.83 21.28
N LEU A 16 0.75 -3.19 20.03
CA LEU A 16 1.50 -2.73 18.86
C LEU A 16 1.18 -1.28 18.51
N MET A 17 -0.10 -0.90 18.50
CA MET A 17 -0.53 0.43 18.10
C MET A 17 0.17 1.58 18.86
N PRO A 18 0.26 1.57 20.20
CA PRO A 18 0.97 2.62 20.94
C PRO A 18 2.49 2.59 20.72
N ALA A 19 3.07 1.46 20.28
CA ALA A 19 4.50 1.36 20.01
C ALA A 19 4.90 1.89 18.62
N LEU A 20 3.93 2.13 17.72
CA LEU A 20 4.17 2.55 16.33
C LEU A 20 5.10 3.77 16.18
N PRO A 21 5.01 4.84 16.99
CA PRO A 21 5.93 5.98 16.87
C PRO A 21 7.40 5.59 17.01
N GLY A 22 7.72 4.54 17.78
CA GLY A 22 9.08 4.03 17.98
C GLY A 22 9.69 3.37 16.73
N TYR A 23 8.89 3.06 15.71
CA TYR A 23 9.36 2.46 14.45
C TYR A 23 9.65 3.50 13.35
N VAL A 24 9.29 4.76 13.56
CA VAL A 24 9.37 5.81 12.54
C VAL A 24 10.83 6.17 12.22
N TYR A 25 11.67 6.24 13.24
CA TYR A 25 13.07 6.65 13.11
C TYR A 25 14.03 5.65 13.75
N ALA A 26 15.28 5.66 13.29
CA ALA A 26 16.40 5.04 13.97
C ALA A 26 17.62 5.95 13.93
N GLN A 27 18.60 5.72 14.80
CA GLN A 27 19.83 6.51 14.85
C GLN A 27 21.05 5.62 15.07
N LYS A 28 22.16 5.93 14.38
CA LYS A 28 23.45 5.26 14.55
C LYS A 28 24.61 6.22 14.23
N GLY A 29 25.37 6.64 15.23
CA GLY A 29 26.48 7.56 15.03
C GLY A 29 26.01 8.90 14.44
N ARG A 30 26.44 9.23 13.21
CA ARG A 30 25.96 10.41 12.48
C ARG A 30 24.73 10.17 11.61
N SER A 31 24.20 8.96 11.55
CA SER A 31 23.11 8.60 10.65
C SER A 31 21.78 8.65 11.39
N LEU A 32 20.84 9.47 10.88
CA LEU A 32 19.43 9.49 11.27
C LEU A 32 18.61 8.86 10.15
N TYR A 33 17.88 7.80 10.46
CA TYR A 33 17.08 7.03 9.50
C TYR A 33 15.62 7.44 9.63
N ALA A 34 14.98 7.81 8.52
CA ALA A 34 13.54 7.95 8.38
C ALA A 34 12.97 6.68 7.73
N ASN A 35 12.42 5.80 8.56
CA ASN A 35 11.93 4.48 8.15
C ASN A 35 10.46 4.54 7.72
N LEU A 36 9.59 5.20 8.48
CA LEU A 36 8.17 5.33 8.17
C LEU A 36 7.83 6.79 7.87
N PHE A 37 6.85 6.98 7.00
CA PHE A 37 6.37 8.29 6.61
C PHE A 37 5.05 8.57 7.31
N VAL A 38 5.15 9.29 8.42
CA VAL A 38 4.02 9.59 9.31
C VAL A 38 4.17 11.04 9.72
N SER A 39 3.15 11.85 9.43
CA SER A 39 3.11 13.24 9.82
C SER A 39 3.22 13.40 11.34
N GLY A 40 4.11 14.28 11.79
CA GLY A 40 4.40 14.45 13.20
C GLY A 40 5.75 15.11 13.46
N LYS A 41 6.08 15.32 14.73
CA LYS A 41 7.35 15.88 15.19
C LYS A 41 8.11 14.85 16.00
N ALA A 42 9.43 14.82 15.86
CA ALA A 42 10.30 13.99 16.66
C ALA A 42 11.54 14.76 17.09
N ASP A 43 11.83 14.73 18.38
CA ASP A 43 13.09 15.21 18.94
C ASP A 43 14.07 14.04 19.00
N VAL A 44 15.16 14.15 18.26
CA VAL A 44 16.19 13.11 18.14
C VAL A 44 17.56 13.66 18.53
N THR A 45 18.47 12.77 18.91
CA THR A 45 19.87 13.12 19.16
C THR A 45 20.76 12.35 18.20
N VAL A 46 21.23 13.02 17.15
CA VAL A 46 22.10 12.45 16.11
C VAL A 46 23.45 13.15 16.15
N ASN A 47 24.54 12.39 16.05
CA ASN A 47 25.90 12.93 16.16
C ASN A 47 26.12 13.81 17.43
N LYS A 48 25.51 13.42 18.57
CA LYS A 48 25.49 14.17 19.83
C LYS A 48 24.83 15.56 19.75
N GLN A 49 24.06 15.84 18.70
CA GLN A 49 23.35 17.09 18.49
C GLN A 49 21.84 16.86 18.58
N LYS A 50 21.14 17.74 19.31
CA LYS A 50 19.69 17.74 19.39
C LYS A 50 19.11 18.33 18.11
N VAL A 51 18.18 17.60 17.48
CA VAL A 51 17.51 17.99 16.24
C VAL A 51 16.05 17.65 16.37
N GLN A 52 15.17 18.61 16.06
CA GLN A 52 13.77 18.33 15.83
C GLN A 52 13.57 18.07 14.34
N LEU A 53 12.88 16.97 14.02
CA LEU A 53 12.46 16.66 12.66
C LEU A 53 10.93 16.70 12.59
N THR A 54 10.39 17.48 11.65
CA THR A 54 8.95 17.55 11.40
C THR A 54 8.65 16.90 10.06
N GLN A 55 7.74 15.93 10.04
CA GLN A 55 7.16 15.35 8.83
C GLN A 55 5.79 15.96 8.55
N GLU A 56 5.55 16.36 7.30
CA GLU A 56 4.26 16.86 6.80
C GLU A 56 3.94 16.16 5.48
N ASN A 57 2.94 15.28 5.47
CA ASN A 57 2.51 14.52 4.30
C ASN A 57 1.10 13.92 4.49
N THR A 58 0.54 13.40 3.39
CA THR A 58 -0.72 12.63 3.37
C THR A 58 -0.48 11.16 3.02
N TYR A 59 0.74 10.65 3.29
CA TYR A 59 1.07 9.24 3.14
C TYR A 59 0.11 8.39 4.01
N PRO A 60 -0.47 7.29 3.51
CA PRO A 60 -0.10 6.53 2.31
C PRO A 60 -0.84 6.92 1.01
N TRP A 61 -1.57 8.03 0.97
CA TRP A 61 -2.38 8.41 -0.19
C TRP A 61 -1.62 9.22 -1.23
N ASP A 62 -0.64 9.99 -0.81
CA ASP A 62 0.25 10.75 -1.70
C ASP A 62 1.72 10.41 -1.46
N GLY A 63 2.52 10.55 -2.52
CA GLY A 63 3.96 10.27 -2.51
C GLY A 63 4.82 11.47 -2.14
N GLY A 64 4.23 12.66 -1.98
CA GLY A 64 4.87 13.88 -1.54
C GLY A 64 5.14 13.86 -0.05
N LEU A 65 6.41 13.80 0.32
CA LEU A 65 6.90 13.85 1.69
C LEU A 65 7.67 15.14 1.90
N LYS A 66 7.40 15.82 3.02
CA LYS A 66 8.17 16.98 3.46
C LYS A 66 8.75 16.73 4.84
N PHE A 67 10.05 16.95 4.96
CA PHE A 67 10.79 16.91 6.23
C PHE A 67 11.39 18.27 6.49
N THR A 68 11.10 18.86 7.64
CA THR A 68 11.73 20.10 8.11
C THR A 68 12.73 19.74 9.21
N VAL A 69 13.98 20.18 9.06
CA VAL A 69 15.09 19.89 9.97
C VAL A 69 15.38 21.13 10.81
N ASP A 70 15.26 21.00 12.13
CA ASP A 70 15.44 22.09 13.09
C ASP A 70 16.47 21.69 14.17
N PRO A 71 17.79 21.86 13.92
CA PRO A 71 18.80 21.65 14.95
C PRO A 71 18.70 22.70 16.06
N SER A 72 19.00 22.31 17.31
CA SER A 72 19.03 23.24 18.45
C SER A 72 20.22 24.21 18.38
N ALA A 73 21.32 23.80 17.76
CA ALA A 73 22.47 24.67 17.46
C ALA A 73 22.23 25.43 16.14
N SER A 74 23.10 26.40 15.84
CA SER A 74 23.03 27.15 14.56
C SER A 74 23.20 26.26 13.32
N ALA A 75 23.82 25.09 13.49
CA ALA A 75 23.92 24.05 12.49
C ALA A 75 24.22 22.68 13.11
N ALA A 76 23.81 21.60 12.46
CA ALA A 76 24.12 20.22 12.83
C ALA A 76 24.66 19.43 11.63
N ASP A 77 25.70 18.63 11.83
CA ASP A 77 26.35 17.85 10.77
C ASP A 77 26.03 16.37 10.93
N PHE A 78 25.21 15.83 10.04
CA PHE A 78 24.74 14.45 10.10
C PHE A 78 24.15 14.00 8.74
N ASP A 79 24.00 12.68 8.59
CA ASP A 79 23.37 12.07 7.43
C ASP A 79 21.87 11.87 7.72
N LEU A 80 21.00 12.46 6.90
CA LEU A 80 19.59 12.09 6.88
C LEU A 80 19.39 10.98 5.83
N LEU A 81 19.06 9.77 6.29
CA LEU A 81 18.81 8.61 5.46
C LEU A 81 17.30 8.43 5.30
N VAL A 82 16.77 8.78 4.14
CA VAL A 82 15.34 8.61 3.84
C VAL A 82 15.15 7.29 3.11
N ARG A 83 14.29 6.40 3.64
CA ARG A 83 14.00 5.13 2.97
C ARG A 83 13.42 5.39 1.58
N ILE A 84 13.89 4.67 0.57
CA ILE A 84 13.28 4.61 -0.75
C ILE A 84 12.62 3.23 -0.88
N PRO A 85 11.29 3.14 -0.69
CA PRO A 85 10.59 1.85 -0.62
C PRO A 85 10.83 1.00 -1.86
N GLY A 86 10.83 -0.33 -1.72
CA GLY A 86 11.03 -1.26 -2.84
C GLY A 86 10.05 -0.99 -4.00
N TRP A 87 8.77 -0.77 -3.70
CA TRP A 87 7.76 -0.48 -4.71
C TRP A 87 8.05 0.78 -5.54
N ALA A 88 8.74 1.77 -4.97
CA ALA A 88 9.19 2.98 -5.67
C ALA A 88 10.43 2.73 -6.53
N ARG A 89 11.12 1.60 -6.33
CA ARG A 89 12.33 1.15 -7.02
C ARG A 89 12.07 -0.05 -7.93
N ASN A 90 10.81 -0.30 -8.32
CA ASN A 90 10.40 -1.46 -9.12
C ASN A 90 10.65 -2.83 -8.47
N GLU A 91 10.71 -2.88 -7.15
CA GLU A 91 10.94 -4.10 -6.36
C GLU A 91 9.70 -4.38 -5.49
N ALA A 92 8.85 -5.32 -5.92
CA ALA A 92 7.63 -5.66 -5.17
C ALA A 92 7.95 -6.29 -3.81
N MET A 93 9.00 -7.12 -3.75
CA MET A 93 9.54 -7.75 -2.56
C MET A 93 11.05 -7.99 -2.73
N PRO A 94 11.87 -8.02 -1.67
CA PRO A 94 13.30 -8.40 -1.76
C PRO A 94 13.48 -9.91 -1.97
N SER A 95 12.76 -10.48 -2.92
CA SER A 95 12.81 -11.87 -3.37
C SER A 95 12.14 -11.99 -4.74
N ASN A 96 12.16 -13.18 -5.34
CA ASN A 96 11.43 -13.49 -6.57
C ASN A 96 10.00 -14.00 -6.30
N LEU A 97 9.46 -13.81 -5.10
CA LEU A 97 8.11 -14.27 -4.74
C LEU A 97 7.02 -13.45 -5.45
N TYR A 98 7.26 -12.16 -5.65
CA TYR A 98 6.34 -11.25 -6.33
C TYR A 98 7.09 -10.31 -7.27
N THR A 99 6.48 -10.00 -8.42
CA THR A 99 7.02 -9.07 -9.41
C THR A 99 5.93 -8.12 -9.90
N PHE A 100 6.31 -6.91 -10.27
CA PHE A 100 5.40 -6.02 -11.00
C PHE A 100 5.32 -6.45 -12.47
N GLU A 101 4.12 -6.40 -13.04
CA GLU A 101 3.89 -6.73 -14.46
C GLU A 101 4.75 -5.86 -15.38
N GLN A 102 4.83 -4.57 -15.07
CA GLN A 102 5.62 -3.59 -15.80
C GLN A 102 6.43 -2.73 -14.83
N PRO A 103 7.68 -2.37 -15.18
CA PRO A 103 8.44 -1.38 -14.42
C PRO A 103 7.82 0.01 -14.59
N SER A 104 7.75 0.76 -13.49
CA SER A 104 7.50 2.19 -13.49
C SER A 104 8.67 2.92 -14.13
N ALA A 105 8.38 3.83 -15.05
CA ALA A 105 9.34 4.81 -15.56
C ALA A 105 9.54 5.99 -14.60
N GLN A 106 8.61 6.21 -13.66
CA GLN A 106 8.70 7.27 -12.67
C GLN A 106 9.78 6.93 -11.63
N GLN A 107 10.58 7.94 -11.26
CA GLN A 107 11.67 7.82 -10.31
C GLN A 107 11.44 8.72 -9.09
N THR A 108 12.04 8.35 -7.96
CA THR A 108 12.03 9.19 -6.77
C THR A 108 12.89 10.43 -6.95
N ILE A 109 12.27 11.60 -6.80
CA ILE A 109 12.94 12.90 -6.85
C ILE A 109 13.08 13.43 -5.42
N ILE A 110 14.26 13.95 -5.10
CA ILE A 110 14.54 14.61 -3.82
C ILE A 110 14.96 16.05 -4.10
N LYS A 111 14.35 17.00 -3.39
CA LYS A 111 14.76 18.40 -3.35
C LYS A 111 15.16 18.79 -1.94
N ILE A 112 16.11 19.70 -1.86
CA ILE A 112 16.52 20.33 -0.61
C ILE A 112 16.41 21.83 -0.81
N ASN A 113 15.60 22.50 0.01
CA ASN A 113 15.27 23.92 -0.11
C ASN A 113 14.84 24.30 -1.55
N GLY A 114 13.95 23.50 -2.13
CA GLY A 114 13.42 23.68 -3.49
C GLY A 114 14.36 23.29 -4.64
N LYS A 115 15.62 22.92 -4.36
CA LYS A 115 16.60 22.56 -5.40
C LYS A 115 16.74 21.04 -5.50
N PRO A 116 16.60 20.43 -6.70
CA PRO A 116 16.87 19.01 -6.90
C PRO A 116 18.29 18.64 -6.47
N VAL A 117 18.44 17.48 -5.84
CA VAL A 117 19.75 16.94 -5.43
C VAL A 117 19.94 15.52 -5.95
N THR A 118 21.18 15.19 -6.30
CA THR A 118 21.59 13.81 -6.52
C THR A 118 21.89 13.16 -5.17
N TYR A 119 21.60 11.87 -5.05
CA TYR A 119 21.83 11.10 -3.83
C TYR A 119 22.33 9.71 -4.18
N GLN A 120 23.08 9.11 -3.24
CA GLN A 120 23.47 7.72 -3.34
C GLN A 120 22.45 6.86 -2.61
N LEU A 121 22.05 5.75 -3.25
CA LEU A 121 21.23 4.74 -2.60
C LEU A 121 22.14 3.74 -1.87
N LYS A 122 21.96 3.61 -0.55
CA LYS A 122 22.67 2.62 0.26
C LYS A 122 21.66 1.80 1.05
N ASN A 123 21.59 0.50 0.80
CA ASN A 123 20.69 -0.43 1.49
C ASN A 123 19.21 0.04 1.49
N GLY A 124 18.75 0.60 0.36
CA GLY A 124 17.39 1.13 0.23
C GLY A 124 17.15 2.52 0.85
N TYR A 125 18.19 3.25 1.25
CA TYR A 125 18.08 4.62 1.74
C TYR A 125 18.79 5.61 0.81
N ALA A 126 18.15 6.75 0.54
CA ALA A 126 18.81 7.91 -0.02
C ALA A 126 19.63 8.60 1.08
N VAL A 127 20.93 8.71 0.87
CA VAL A 127 21.85 9.31 1.84
C VAL A 127 22.00 10.81 1.57
N LEU A 128 21.50 11.65 2.48
CA LEU A 128 21.59 13.10 2.40
C LEU A 128 22.59 13.61 3.47
N SER A 129 23.87 13.62 3.12
CA SER A 129 24.97 14.04 3.99
C SER A 129 25.23 15.53 3.87
N ARG A 130 24.90 16.32 4.90
CA ARG A 130 25.18 17.76 4.92
C ARG A 130 25.16 18.35 6.32
N LYS A 131 25.61 19.60 6.39
CA LYS A 131 25.41 20.48 7.52
C LYS A 131 24.03 21.14 7.43
N TRP A 132 23.10 20.66 8.24
CA TRP A 132 21.72 21.13 8.35
C TRP A 132 21.63 22.39 9.20
N ARG A 133 20.76 23.30 8.80
CA ARG A 133 20.40 24.53 9.52
C ARG A 133 18.91 24.53 9.83
N LYS A 134 18.52 25.41 10.75
CA LYS A 134 17.11 25.61 11.11
C LYS A 134 16.27 25.88 9.85
N HIS A 135 15.14 25.21 9.76
CA HIS A 135 14.19 25.29 8.64
C HIS A 135 14.74 24.82 7.29
N ASP A 136 15.83 24.05 7.25
CA ASP A 136 16.16 23.29 6.04
C ASP A 136 15.02 22.31 5.74
N VAL A 137 14.57 22.29 4.48
CA VAL A 137 13.46 21.44 4.04
C VAL A 137 13.97 20.39 3.05
N VAL A 138 13.59 19.15 3.28
CA VAL A 138 13.74 18.03 2.34
C VAL A 138 12.38 17.65 1.81
N GLU A 139 12.23 17.68 0.49
CA GLU A 139 11.02 17.26 -0.20
C GLU A 139 11.34 15.98 -0.98
N VAL A 140 10.54 14.94 -0.82
CA VAL A 140 10.68 13.66 -1.52
C VAL A 140 9.40 13.38 -2.28
N SER A 141 9.51 13.06 -3.57
CA SER A 141 8.38 12.66 -4.41
C SER A 141 8.53 11.18 -4.76
N LEU A 142 7.70 10.34 -4.15
CA LEU A 142 7.62 8.91 -4.43
C LEU A 142 6.58 8.63 -5.54
N PRO A 143 6.86 7.73 -6.51
CA PRO A 143 5.91 7.38 -7.56
C PRO A 143 4.75 6.53 -7.03
N MET A 144 3.52 7.02 -7.15
CA MET A 144 2.31 6.39 -6.57
C MET A 144 1.32 5.91 -7.64
N GLU A 145 1.83 5.35 -8.73
CA GLU A 145 0.99 4.72 -9.76
C GLU A 145 0.38 3.40 -9.26
N VAL A 146 -0.73 2.99 -9.88
CA VAL A 146 -1.31 1.67 -9.64
C VAL A 146 -0.42 0.62 -10.29
N ARG A 147 0.04 -0.33 -9.50
CA ARG A 147 0.89 -1.43 -9.91
C ARG A 147 0.13 -2.74 -9.88
N ARG A 148 0.41 -3.57 -10.87
CA ARG A 148 -0.10 -4.93 -11.02
C ARG A 148 0.97 -5.90 -10.53
N VAL A 149 0.64 -6.72 -9.54
CA VAL A 149 1.56 -7.63 -8.86
C VAL A 149 1.21 -9.05 -9.26
N HIS A 150 2.22 -9.81 -9.71
CA HIS A 150 2.12 -11.24 -9.98
C HIS A 150 2.92 -12.03 -8.96
N ALA A 151 2.38 -13.16 -8.56
CA ALA A 151 3.10 -14.14 -7.76
C ALA A 151 4.05 -14.97 -8.64
N ASN A 152 5.07 -15.53 -8.00
CA ASN A 152 5.90 -16.56 -8.58
C ASN A 152 5.02 -17.76 -9.02
N PRO A 153 5.27 -18.40 -10.17
CA PRO A 153 4.48 -19.54 -10.65
C PRO A 153 4.43 -20.74 -9.70
N LEU A 154 5.33 -20.83 -8.71
CA LEU A 154 5.28 -21.85 -7.66
C LEU A 154 4.12 -21.63 -6.67
N VAL A 155 3.56 -20.43 -6.60
CA VAL A 155 2.35 -20.10 -5.83
C VAL A 155 1.12 -20.48 -6.67
N LYS A 156 0.69 -21.75 -6.55
CA LYS A 156 -0.34 -22.34 -7.41
C LYS A 156 -1.69 -21.61 -7.32
N ASP A 157 -2.04 -21.09 -6.15
CA ASP A 157 -3.32 -20.42 -5.92
C ASP A 157 -3.46 -19.10 -6.68
N ASP A 158 -2.34 -18.48 -7.07
CA ASP A 158 -2.29 -17.16 -7.72
C ASP A 158 -1.96 -17.26 -9.21
N LEU A 159 -1.92 -18.47 -9.77
CA LEU A 159 -1.67 -18.69 -11.20
C LEU A 159 -2.73 -18.01 -12.06
N GLY A 160 -2.28 -17.20 -13.02
CA GLY A 160 -3.15 -16.44 -13.92
C GLY A 160 -3.95 -15.33 -13.23
N LYS A 161 -3.55 -14.95 -12.00
CA LYS A 161 -4.15 -13.86 -11.25
C LYS A 161 -3.19 -12.68 -11.07
N VAL A 162 -3.78 -11.53 -10.80
CA VAL A 162 -3.10 -10.27 -10.53
C VAL A 162 -3.65 -9.62 -9.27
N ALA A 163 -2.77 -9.07 -8.44
CA ALA A 163 -3.15 -8.21 -7.31
C ALA A 163 -2.86 -6.75 -7.64
N LEU A 164 -3.63 -5.84 -7.04
CA LEU A 164 -3.49 -4.40 -7.25
C LEU A 164 -2.80 -3.74 -6.05
N GLN A 165 -1.81 -2.91 -6.32
CA GLN A 165 -1.05 -2.17 -5.32
C GLN A 165 -0.97 -0.69 -5.71
N ARG A 166 -1.05 0.21 -4.74
CA ARG A 166 -0.65 1.62 -4.94
C ARG A 166 0.16 2.09 -3.73
N GLY A 167 1.42 2.46 -3.97
CA GLY A 167 2.35 2.77 -2.89
C GLY A 167 2.49 1.58 -1.92
N PRO A 168 2.33 1.76 -0.61
CA PRO A 168 2.42 0.67 0.37
C PRO A 168 1.11 -0.13 0.53
N VAL A 169 0.04 0.23 -0.19
CA VAL A 169 -1.31 -0.29 0.06
C VAL A 169 -1.67 -1.34 -1.00
N MET A 170 -2.06 -2.52 -0.54
CA MET A 170 -2.71 -3.56 -1.35
C MET A 170 -4.22 -3.32 -1.40
N TYR A 171 -4.83 -3.63 -2.53
CA TYR A 171 -6.23 -3.38 -2.82
C TYR A 171 -7.02 -4.68 -2.99
N CYS A 172 -8.31 -4.62 -2.70
CA CYS A 172 -9.27 -5.70 -2.91
C CYS A 172 -10.59 -5.16 -3.47
N ALA A 173 -11.36 -6.01 -4.14
CA ALA A 173 -12.77 -5.73 -4.45
C ALA A 173 -13.66 -6.31 -3.35
N GLU A 174 -14.58 -5.53 -2.81
CA GLU A 174 -15.61 -5.98 -1.85
C GLU A 174 -16.99 -5.97 -2.53
N TRP A 175 -17.84 -6.92 -2.16
CA TRP A 175 -19.20 -7.11 -2.66
C TRP A 175 -20.02 -5.80 -2.73
N GLN A 176 -19.88 -4.95 -1.71
CA GLN A 176 -20.66 -3.73 -1.52
C GLN A 176 -20.48 -2.74 -2.69
N ASP A 177 -19.29 -2.70 -3.30
CA ASP A 177 -18.98 -1.77 -4.39
C ASP A 177 -19.06 -2.44 -5.77
N ASN A 178 -19.31 -3.75 -5.82
CA ASN A 178 -19.17 -4.58 -7.03
C ASN A 178 -20.37 -5.50 -7.26
N ASN A 179 -21.59 -4.98 -7.06
CA ASN A 179 -22.87 -5.67 -7.30
C ASN A 179 -22.98 -7.04 -6.62
N GLY A 180 -22.41 -7.18 -5.42
CA GLY A 180 -22.51 -8.40 -4.62
C GLY A 180 -21.54 -9.53 -5.01
N LYS A 181 -20.86 -9.44 -6.16
CA LYS A 181 -20.06 -10.54 -6.74
C LYS A 181 -18.63 -10.11 -7.07
N ALA A 182 -17.77 -10.12 -6.05
CA ALA A 182 -16.36 -9.75 -6.22
C ALA A 182 -15.54 -10.84 -6.95
N SER A 183 -15.93 -12.12 -6.82
CA SER A 183 -15.21 -13.24 -7.44
C SER A 183 -15.35 -13.32 -8.95
N ASN A 184 -16.35 -12.66 -9.52
CA ASN A 184 -16.68 -12.73 -10.96
C ASN A 184 -15.93 -11.70 -11.81
N ILE A 185 -15.08 -10.89 -11.18
CA ILE A 185 -14.37 -9.79 -11.82
C ILE A 185 -13.11 -10.32 -12.49
N ILE A 186 -12.96 -10.04 -13.78
CA ILE A 186 -11.74 -10.33 -14.54
C ILE A 186 -10.97 -9.02 -14.67
N VAL A 187 -9.65 -9.05 -14.49
CA VAL A 187 -8.78 -7.87 -14.66
C VAL A 187 -7.79 -8.14 -15.80
N PRO A 188 -8.18 -7.90 -17.07
CA PRO A 188 -7.32 -8.18 -18.21
C PRO A 188 -5.98 -7.46 -18.14
N ALA A 189 -4.95 -8.04 -18.74
CA ALA A 189 -3.65 -7.40 -18.92
C ALA A 189 -3.82 -6.01 -19.55
N GLY A 190 -3.10 -5.02 -19.04
CA GLY A 190 -3.18 -3.64 -19.51
C GLY A 190 -4.43 -2.85 -19.10
N ALA A 191 -5.36 -3.41 -18.31
CA ALA A 191 -6.47 -2.63 -17.76
C ALA A 191 -5.92 -1.44 -16.93
N ALA A 192 -6.35 -0.23 -17.30
CA ALA A 192 -5.90 1.01 -16.69
C ALA A 192 -6.81 1.42 -15.53
N PHE A 193 -6.20 1.79 -14.40
CA PHE A 193 -6.90 2.15 -13.18
C PHE A 193 -6.76 3.64 -12.88
N THR A 194 -7.88 4.25 -12.46
CA THR A 194 -7.90 5.61 -11.91
C THR A 194 -7.91 5.53 -10.39
N ALA A 195 -6.97 6.22 -9.74
CA ALA A 195 -6.94 6.36 -8.28
C ALA A 195 -7.64 7.66 -7.85
N SER A 196 -8.54 7.59 -6.87
CA SER A 196 -9.25 8.78 -6.36
C SER A 196 -9.45 8.73 -4.85
N TYR A 197 -9.13 9.82 -4.15
CA TYR A 197 -9.32 9.91 -2.70
C TYR A 197 -10.79 10.18 -2.34
N GLN A 198 -11.33 9.35 -1.45
CA GLN A 198 -12.71 9.36 -1.00
C GLN A 198 -12.74 9.72 0.51
N PRO A 199 -12.88 11.00 0.89
CA PRO A 199 -12.79 11.43 2.28
C PRO A 199 -13.90 10.87 3.18
N ASN A 200 -15.09 10.62 2.60
CA ASN A 200 -16.28 10.18 3.33
C ASN A 200 -16.49 8.66 3.32
N LEU A 201 -15.62 7.91 2.64
CA LEU A 201 -15.68 6.45 2.58
C LEU A 201 -14.65 5.85 3.53
N LEU A 202 -15.08 4.95 4.42
CA LEU A 202 -14.19 4.13 5.26
C LEU A 202 -13.11 4.94 6.01
N LYS A 203 -13.51 6.11 6.54
CA LYS A 203 -12.64 7.09 7.25
C LYS A 203 -11.54 7.73 6.38
N GLY A 204 -11.75 7.81 5.07
CA GLY A 204 -10.82 8.44 4.14
C GLY A 204 -9.89 7.42 3.50
N VAL A 205 -10.21 7.01 2.27
CA VAL A 205 -9.40 6.04 1.51
C VAL A 205 -9.24 6.46 0.06
N THR A 206 -8.12 6.11 -0.57
CA THR A 206 -8.03 6.15 -2.03
C THR A 206 -8.62 4.88 -2.60
N THR A 207 -9.60 4.97 -3.51
CA THR A 207 -10.14 3.85 -4.28
C THR A 207 -9.47 3.74 -5.65
N LEU A 208 -9.48 2.56 -6.24
CA LEU A 208 -9.05 2.32 -7.63
C LEU A 208 -10.26 1.90 -8.46
N THR A 209 -10.44 2.49 -9.63
CA THR A 209 -11.54 2.15 -10.53
C THR A 209 -11.07 1.83 -11.94
N ALA A 210 -11.72 0.87 -12.58
CA ALA A 210 -11.51 0.51 -13.98
C ALA A 210 -12.78 -0.13 -14.56
N THR A 211 -13.03 0.05 -15.86
CA THR A 211 -14.07 -0.71 -16.56
C THR A 211 -13.47 -2.04 -16.99
N VAL A 212 -14.01 -3.14 -16.47
CA VAL A 212 -13.49 -4.49 -16.68
C VAL A 212 -14.59 -5.50 -16.98
N PRO A 213 -14.28 -6.66 -17.62
CA PRO A 213 -15.26 -7.72 -17.81
C PRO A 213 -15.66 -8.37 -16.49
N VAL A 214 -16.97 -8.52 -16.27
CA VAL A 214 -17.53 -9.26 -15.14
C VAL A 214 -18.37 -10.42 -15.67
N VAL A 215 -18.11 -11.62 -15.16
CA VAL A 215 -18.88 -12.82 -15.50
C VAL A 215 -20.27 -12.73 -14.89
N GLN A 216 -21.29 -12.97 -15.71
CA GLN A 216 -22.69 -12.98 -15.29
C GLN A 216 -23.42 -14.19 -15.85
N LEU A 217 -24.34 -14.70 -15.05
CA LEU A 217 -25.34 -15.68 -15.47
C LEU A 217 -26.60 -14.95 -15.91
N ASP A 218 -27.30 -15.50 -16.90
CA ASP A 218 -28.67 -15.06 -17.16
C ASP A 218 -29.60 -15.42 -16.00
N ALA A 219 -30.81 -14.86 -16.00
CA ALA A 219 -31.80 -15.10 -14.95
C ALA A 219 -32.25 -16.57 -14.85
N SER A 220 -32.11 -17.36 -15.92
CA SER A 220 -32.45 -18.78 -15.96
C SER A 220 -31.32 -19.69 -15.45
N GLY A 221 -30.11 -19.15 -15.30
CA GLY A 221 -28.90 -19.90 -14.97
C GLY A 221 -28.40 -20.81 -16.10
N THR A 222 -28.85 -20.63 -17.35
CA THR A 222 -28.52 -21.54 -18.46
C THR A 222 -27.46 -20.99 -19.42
N SER A 223 -27.17 -19.70 -19.37
CA SER A 223 -26.08 -19.09 -20.14
C SER A 223 -25.12 -18.26 -19.28
N VAL A 224 -23.86 -18.22 -19.72
CA VAL A 224 -22.76 -17.45 -19.12
C VAL A 224 -22.28 -16.44 -20.15
N SER A 225 -22.12 -15.19 -19.73
CA SER A 225 -21.53 -14.13 -20.57
C SER A 225 -20.65 -13.20 -19.73
N THR A 226 -19.90 -12.33 -20.39
CA THR A 226 -19.20 -11.22 -19.74
C THR A 226 -19.81 -9.89 -20.15
N ALA A 227 -19.97 -8.97 -19.20
CA ALA A 227 -20.35 -7.59 -19.48
C ALA A 227 -19.32 -6.62 -18.88
N PRO A 228 -19.02 -5.49 -19.56
CA PRO A 228 -18.17 -4.46 -18.99
C PRO A 228 -18.88 -3.81 -17.80
N ARG A 229 -18.21 -3.73 -16.65
CA ARG A 229 -18.68 -3.04 -15.46
C ARG A 229 -17.53 -2.30 -14.79
N THR A 230 -17.86 -1.23 -14.07
CA THR A 230 -16.87 -0.53 -13.24
C THR A 230 -16.53 -1.41 -12.03
N LEU A 231 -15.30 -1.89 -11.97
CA LEU A 231 -14.68 -2.40 -10.76
C LEU A 231 -14.35 -1.22 -9.84
N VAL A 232 -14.68 -1.35 -8.56
CA VAL A 232 -14.21 -0.46 -7.50
C VAL A 232 -13.41 -1.29 -6.49
N ALA A 233 -12.12 -0.99 -6.37
CA ALA A 233 -11.24 -1.60 -5.39
C ALA A 233 -10.95 -0.63 -4.24
N ILE A 234 -10.98 -1.15 -3.02
CA ILE A 234 -10.69 -0.43 -1.76
C ILE A 234 -9.39 -0.99 -1.13
N PRO A 235 -8.72 -0.26 -0.23
CA PRO A 235 -7.61 -0.80 0.54
C PRO A 235 -8.00 -2.08 1.30
N TYR A 236 -7.16 -3.11 1.24
CA TYR A 236 -7.42 -4.40 1.86
C TYR A 236 -7.74 -4.29 3.36
N TYR A 237 -7.05 -3.43 4.10
CA TYR A 237 -7.28 -3.24 5.54
C TYR A 237 -8.69 -2.71 5.87
N ALA A 238 -9.37 -2.11 4.89
CA ALA A 238 -10.67 -1.46 5.09
C ALA A 238 -11.86 -2.39 4.78
N TRP A 239 -11.60 -3.58 4.24
CA TRP A 239 -12.60 -4.63 4.02
C TRP A 239 -13.32 -5.03 5.32
N ALA A 240 -14.53 -5.61 5.20
CA ALA A 240 -15.33 -6.17 6.30
C ALA A 240 -15.80 -5.15 7.34
N ASN A 241 -15.74 -3.85 7.02
CA ASN A 241 -16.31 -2.77 7.83
C ASN A 241 -17.77 -2.44 7.45
N ARG A 242 -18.35 -3.13 6.45
CA ARG A 242 -19.67 -2.82 5.86
C ARG A 242 -20.61 -4.02 5.77
N GLY A 243 -20.38 -5.05 6.60
CA GLY A 243 -21.17 -6.28 6.61
C GLY A 243 -20.48 -7.44 5.93
N LYS A 244 -21.12 -8.62 6.00
CA LYS A 244 -20.59 -9.87 5.44
C LYS A 244 -20.87 -9.94 3.94
N GLY A 245 -19.89 -10.35 3.16
CA GLY A 245 -20.04 -10.66 1.74
C GLY A 245 -18.69 -10.94 1.08
N GLU A 246 -18.72 -11.20 -0.22
CA GLU A 246 -17.53 -11.59 -0.99
C GLU A 246 -16.43 -10.53 -1.00
N MET A 247 -15.19 -11.00 -1.10
CA MET A 247 -14.01 -10.17 -1.34
C MET A 247 -12.95 -10.96 -2.12
N THR A 248 -12.23 -10.29 -3.00
CA THR A 248 -11.01 -10.84 -3.62
C THR A 248 -9.88 -9.82 -3.68
N VAL A 249 -8.65 -10.30 -3.49
CA VAL A 249 -7.38 -9.57 -3.70
C VAL A 249 -6.76 -9.93 -5.05
N TRP A 250 -6.84 -11.21 -5.42
CA TRP A 250 -6.24 -11.78 -6.61
C TRP A 250 -7.31 -11.98 -7.68
N PHE A 251 -7.25 -11.15 -8.73
CA PHE A 251 -8.21 -11.15 -9.82
C PHE A 251 -7.71 -12.05 -10.95
N PRO A 252 -8.53 -12.94 -11.51
CA PRO A 252 -8.16 -13.65 -12.74
C PRO A 252 -7.96 -12.65 -13.88
N GLU A 253 -6.92 -12.86 -14.69
CA GLU A 253 -6.64 -11.99 -15.84
C GLU A 253 -7.37 -12.42 -17.11
N LYS A 254 -7.70 -13.72 -17.18
CA LYS A 254 -8.46 -14.33 -18.29
C LYS A 254 -9.17 -15.58 -17.80
N LEU A 255 -10.20 -15.98 -18.54
CA LEU A 255 -10.84 -17.28 -18.36
C LEU A 255 -10.09 -18.33 -19.19
N THR A 256 -9.82 -19.49 -18.60
CA THR A 256 -9.18 -20.64 -19.28
C THR A 256 -10.10 -21.85 -19.34
N SER A 257 -10.92 -22.03 -18.31
CA SER A 257 -11.93 -23.08 -18.19
C SER A 257 -13.09 -22.57 -17.34
N LEU A 258 -14.24 -23.25 -17.41
CA LEU A 258 -15.40 -23.00 -16.57
C LEU A 258 -15.74 -24.28 -15.81
N ASP A 259 -15.98 -24.16 -14.50
CA ASP A 259 -16.52 -25.24 -13.67
C ASP A 259 -18.00 -24.97 -13.39
N LEU A 260 -18.84 -26.00 -13.50
CA LEU A 260 -20.30 -25.89 -13.39
C LEU A 260 -20.75 -26.37 -12.00
N LEU A 261 -21.10 -25.42 -11.13
CA LEU A 261 -21.65 -25.70 -9.81
C LEU A 261 -23.18 -25.69 -9.87
N SER A 262 -23.82 -26.85 -9.60
CA SER A 262 -25.27 -26.99 -9.55
C SER A 262 -25.87 -26.72 -8.16
N GLN A 263 -25.03 -26.62 -7.13
CA GLN A 263 -25.44 -26.28 -5.78
C GLN A 263 -25.01 -24.85 -5.44
N PRO A 264 -25.87 -24.05 -4.78
CA PRO A 264 -25.43 -22.78 -4.24
C PRO A 264 -24.31 -23.03 -3.23
N ALA A 265 -23.31 -22.14 -3.19
CA ALA A 265 -22.29 -22.17 -2.14
C ALA A 265 -23.02 -22.13 -0.79
N THR A 266 -23.03 -23.25 -0.07
CA THR A 266 -23.64 -23.34 1.25
C THR A 266 -22.95 -22.31 2.13
N ALA A 267 -23.69 -21.36 2.69
CA ALA A 267 -23.22 -20.61 3.84
C ALA A 267 -22.78 -21.65 4.86
N GLU A 268 -21.49 -21.67 5.20
CA GLU A 268 -20.91 -22.70 6.08
C GLU A 268 -21.84 -22.96 7.27
N ALA A 269 -22.18 -24.25 7.43
CA ALA A 269 -22.87 -24.72 8.60
C ALA A 269 -22.13 -24.19 9.83
N SER A 270 -22.86 -23.54 10.73
CA SER A 270 -22.39 -23.31 12.08
C SER A 270 -21.99 -24.66 12.67
N THR A 271 -20.71 -25.01 12.63
CA THR A 271 -20.17 -26.08 13.46
C THR A 271 -20.25 -25.54 14.88
N GLY A 272 -21.33 -25.94 15.55
CA GLY A 272 -21.52 -25.67 16.96
C GLY A 272 -20.46 -26.36 17.80
N LYS A 273 -20.11 -25.65 18.87
CA LYS A 273 -19.26 -26.01 20.00
C LYS A 273 -17.76 -26.11 19.73
#